data_AF-X0WZR8-F1
#
_entry.id   AF-X0WZR8-F1
#
_cell.length_a   1.000
_cell.length_b   1.000
_cell.length_c   1.000
_cell.angle_alpha   90.00
_cell.angle_beta   90.00
_cell.angle_gamma   90.00
#
_symmetry.space_group_name_H-M   'P 1'
#
loop_
_entity.id
_entity.type
_entity.pdbx_description
1 polymer ?
#
loop_
_entity_poly.entity_id
_entity_poly.type
_entity_poly.pdbx_seq_one_letter_code
_entity_poly.pdbx_strand_id
1 'polypeptide(L)'
;KIEHRLFCHITRNWQGVPLETLEVVVSLIGSTMTEEGLEVHAWLDEKKYEKGRKVTSEELGDIYIKRNKFHGEWNYEIHPQEL
;
A
#
# COMPACT_ATOMS: atom_id res chain seq x y z
N LYS A 1 -1.41 -7.84 5.35
CA LYS A 1 -0.20 -7.61 6.17
C LYS A 1 0.59 -6.52 5.47
N ILE A 2 0.81 -5.36 6.08
CA ILE A 2 1.66 -4.34 5.46
C ILE A 2 3.09 -4.88 5.47
N GLU A 3 3.76 -4.89 4.32
CA GLU A 3 5.13 -5.37 4.17
C GLU A 3 6.11 -4.41 4.88
N HIS A 4 6.24 -4.53 6.20
CA HIS A 4 7.15 -3.71 7.00
C HIS A 4 8.63 -3.89 6.61
N ARG A 5 8.97 -4.99 5.94
CA ARG A 5 10.34 -5.27 5.47
C ARG A 5 10.66 -4.62 4.13
N LEU A 6 9.66 -4.26 3.33
CA LEU A 6 9.86 -3.67 2.01
C LEU A 6 10.42 -2.24 2.07
N PHE A 7 9.80 -1.40 2.90
CA PHE A 7 10.06 0.04 2.89
C PHE A 7 11.49 0.43 3.31
N CYS A 8 12.14 -0.34 4.18
CA CYS A 8 13.51 -0.05 4.59
C CYS A 8 14.50 -0.24 3.43
N HIS A 9 14.28 -1.26 2.58
CA HIS A 9 15.13 -1.51 1.41
C HIS A 9 14.94 -0.42 0.35
N ILE A 10 13.68 -0.02 0.06
CA ILE A 10 13.39 1.11 -0.84
C ILE A 10 14.08 2.39 -0.34
N THR A 11 13.94 2.67 0.96
CA THR A 11 14.52 3.87 1.57
C THR A 11 16.04 3.90 1.45
N ARG A 12 16.68 2.74 1.63
CA ARG A 12 18.13 2.60 1.48
C ARG A 12 18.58 2.76 0.03
N ASN A 13 17.77 2.28 -0.93
CA ASN A 13 18.10 2.31 -2.35
C ASN A 13 18.18 3.73 -2.92
N TRP A 14 17.26 4.62 -2.55
CA TRP A 14 17.22 6.00 -3.07
C TRP A 14 17.88 7.04 -2.16
N GLN A 15 18.61 6.62 -1.12
CA GLN A 15 19.20 7.54 -0.16
C GLN A 15 20.20 8.48 -0.85
N GLY A 16 20.01 9.80 -0.69
CA GLY A 16 20.86 10.80 -1.32
C GLY A 16 20.52 11.13 -2.78
N VAL A 17 19.44 10.56 -3.32
CA VAL A 17 18.91 10.89 -4.64
C VAL A 17 17.70 11.81 -4.50
N PRO A 18 17.72 13.02 -5.11
CA PRO A 18 16.54 13.88 -5.16
C PRO A 18 15.38 13.21 -5.89
N LEU A 19 14.20 13.18 -5.26
CA LEU A 19 12.97 12.61 -5.82
C LEU A 19 12.17 13.66 -6.59
N GLU A 20 12.73 14.13 -7.70
CA GLU A 20 12.22 15.31 -8.42
C GLU A 20 11.06 14.99 -9.38
N THR A 21 10.99 13.75 -9.88
CA THR A 21 9.93 13.33 -10.81
C THR A 21 9.36 11.97 -10.43
N LEU A 22 8.15 11.69 -10.90
CA LEU A 22 7.49 10.40 -10.68
C LEU A 22 8.26 9.25 -11.33
N GLU A 23 8.86 9.50 -12.49
CA GLU A 23 9.70 8.53 -13.20
C GLU A 23 10.94 8.17 -12.38
N VAL A 24 11.59 9.16 -11.76
CA VAL A 24 12.74 8.94 -10.86
C VAL A 24 12.30 8.09 -9.66
N VAL A 25 11.17 8.43 -9.04
CA VAL A 25 10.61 7.67 -7.91
C VAL A 25 10.31 6.22 -8.31
N VAL A 26 9.61 5.99 -9.42
CA VAL A 26 9.22 4.65 -9.90
C VAL A 26 10.46 3.82 -10.22
N SER A 27 11.45 4.40 -10.91
CA SER A 27 12.71 3.73 -11.25
C SER A 27 13.51 3.32 -10.00
N LEU A 28 13.59 4.20 -9.01
CA LEU A 28 14.31 3.93 -7.77
C LEU A 28 13.59 2.91 -6.89
N ILE A 29 12.26 2.90 -6.84
CA ILE A 29 11.54 1.83 -6.13
C ILE A 29 11.76 0.50 -6.87
N GLY A 30 11.56 0.49 -8.19
CA GLY A 30 11.63 -0.71 -9.02
C GLY A 30 13.02 -1.34 -9.16
N SER A 31 14.09 -0.60 -8.80
CA SER A 31 15.46 -1.11 -8.77
C SER A 31 15.86 -1.72 -7.42
N THR A 32 14.96 -1.72 -6.44
CA THR A 32 15.24 -2.28 -5.11
C THR A 32 15.29 -3.80 -5.18
N MET A 33 16.46 -4.38 -4.92
CA MET A 33 16.66 -5.83 -4.82
C MET A 33 17.50 -6.18 -3.58
N THR A 34 17.33 -7.38 -3.03
CA THR A 34 18.21 -7.92 -1.96
C THR A 34 18.85 -9.24 -2.37
N GLU A 35 20.01 -9.55 -1.77
CA GLU A 35 20.69 -10.84 -1.99
C GLU A 35 19.84 -12.05 -1.57
N GLU A 36 18.91 -11.84 -0.64
CA GLU A 36 17.96 -12.85 -0.16
C GLU A 36 16.77 -13.06 -1.11
N GLY A 37 16.73 -12.34 -2.24
CA GLY A 37 15.73 -12.55 -3.31
C GLY A 37 14.49 -11.66 -3.24
N LEU A 38 14.51 -10.55 -2.48
CA LEU A 38 13.45 -9.54 -2.60
C LEU A 38 13.63 -8.81 -3.92
N GLU A 39 12.56 -8.72 -4.71
CA GLU A 39 12.47 -7.88 -5.90
C GLU A 39 11.25 -6.98 -5.77
N VAL A 40 11.43 -5.69 -6.07
CA VAL A 40 10.37 -4.70 -5.98
C VAL A 40 9.99 -4.24 -7.37
N HIS A 41 8.69 -4.24 -7.66
CA HIS A 41 8.16 -3.69 -8.89
C HIS A 41 7.28 -2.48 -8.58
N ALA A 42 7.49 -1.40 -9.34
CA ALA A 42 6.74 -0.18 -9.20
C ALA A 42 6.30 0.33 -10.58
N TRP A 43 5.11 0.92 -10.60
CA TRP A 43 4.52 1.51 -11.79
C TRP A 43 3.75 2.77 -11.40
N LEU A 44 3.64 3.70 -12.33
CA LEU A 44 2.81 4.87 -12.15
C LEU A 44 1.34 4.49 -12.38
N ASP A 45 0.49 4.77 -11.39
CA ASP A 45 -0.97 4.72 -11.56
C ASP A 45 -1.50 6.12 -11.86
N GLU A 46 -1.86 6.35 -13.12
CA GLU A 46 -2.39 7.64 -13.60
C GLU A 46 -3.90 7.78 -13.39
N LYS A 47 -4.55 6.78 -12.76
CA LYS A 47 -5.98 6.87 -12.45
C LYS A 47 -6.25 8.07 -11.56
N LYS A 48 -7.30 8.80 -11.91
CA LYS A 48 -7.83 9.88 -11.08
C LYS A 48 -8.76 9.29 -10.04
N TYR A 49 -8.37 9.41 -8.78
CA TYR A 49 -9.20 9.02 -7.63
C TYR A 49 -9.93 10.25 -7.09
N GLU A 50 -11.25 10.23 -7.18
CA GLU A 50 -12.07 11.30 -6.61
C GLU A 50 -11.92 11.34 -5.09
N LYS A 51 -11.55 12.51 -4.57
CA LYS A 51 -11.43 12.74 -3.13
C LYS A 51 -12.80 12.97 -2.52
N GLY A 52 -12.97 12.57 -1.26
CA GLY A 52 -14.18 12.87 -0.50
C GLY A 52 -15.41 12.08 -0.95
N ARG A 53 -15.22 10.93 -1.63
CA ARG A 53 -16.31 9.99 -1.89
C ARG A 53 -16.99 9.64 -0.57
N LYS A 54 -18.27 10.02 -0.46
CA LYS A 54 -19.10 9.63 0.68
C LYS A 54 -19.60 8.22 0.44
N VAL A 55 -19.49 7.39 1.46
CA VAL A 55 -20.02 6.02 1.49
C VAL A 55 -21.16 6.03 2.48
N THR A 56 -22.31 5.45 2.12
CA THR A 56 -23.44 5.37 3.04
C THR A 56 -23.15 4.34 4.15
N SER A 57 -23.91 4.41 5.24
CA SER A 57 -23.81 3.41 6.31
C SER A 57 -24.19 2.02 5.82
N GLU A 58 -25.12 1.90 4.86
CA GLU A 58 -25.49 0.63 4.25
C GLU A 58 -24.33 0.07 3.42
N GLU A 59 -23.75 0.87 2.50
CA GLU A 59 -22.62 0.45 1.66
C GLU A 59 -21.40 0.00 2.49
N LEU A 60 -21.13 0.68 3.61
CA LEU A 60 -20.05 0.28 4.53
C LEU A 60 -20.42 -0.98 5.33
N GLY A 61 -21.70 -1.14 5.67
CA GLY A 61 -22.23 -2.32 6.36
C GLY A 61 -22.18 -3.59 5.52
N ASP A 62 -22.25 -3.45 4.20
CA ASP A 62 -22.07 -4.55 3.25
C ASP A 62 -20.62 -5.07 3.23
N ILE A 63 -19.64 -4.33 3.76
CA ILE A 63 -18.26 -4.83 3.82
C ILE A 63 -18.12 -5.84 4.96
N TYR A 64 -17.59 -7.02 4.67
CA TYR A 64 -17.29 -8.01 5.70
C TYR A 64 -16.02 -7.64 6.48
N ILE A 65 -16.19 -6.79 7.51
CA ILE A 65 -15.12 -6.33 8.41
C ILE A 65 -15.12 -7.16 9.69
N LYS A 66 -14.05 -7.92 9.91
CA LYS A 66 -13.79 -8.63 11.17
C LYS A 66 -12.87 -7.81 12.06
N ARG A 67 -13.41 -7.25 13.14
CA ARG A 67 -12.65 -6.46 14.12
C ARG A 67 -11.88 -7.36 15.08
N ASN A 68 -10.63 -7.02 15.37
CA ASN A 68 -9.82 -7.73 16.36
C ASN A 68 -10.27 -7.40 17.79
N LYS A 69 -10.05 -8.32 18.74
CA LYS A 69 -10.29 -8.07 20.17
C LYS A 69 -9.37 -7.00 20.73
N PHE A 70 -8.12 -6.97 20.27
CA PHE A 70 -7.16 -5.93 20.64
C PHE A 70 -7.28 -4.78 19.64
N HIS A 71 -7.81 -3.65 20.11
CA HIS A 71 -7.93 -2.42 19.34
C HIS A 71 -8.72 -2.55 18.02
N GLY A 72 -9.88 -3.19 18.04
CA GLY A 72 -10.70 -3.45 16.86
C GLY A 72 -11.21 -2.20 16.11
N GLU A 73 -11.02 -1.01 16.68
CA GLU A 73 -11.30 0.27 16.04
C GLU A 73 -10.29 0.60 14.92
N TRP A 74 -9.04 0.13 15.01
CA TRP A 74 -8.02 0.26 13.95
C TRP A 74 -7.40 -1.06 13.50
N ASN A 75 -7.51 -2.11 14.30
CA ASN A 75 -7.03 -3.45 13.99
C ASN A 75 -8.19 -4.32 13.50
N TYR A 76 -8.40 -4.34 12.20
CA TYR A 76 -9.47 -5.11 11.56
C TYR A 76 -8.98 -5.82 10.29
N GLU A 77 -9.69 -6.87 9.93
CA GLU A 77 -9.52 -7.63 8.71
C GLU A 77 -10.72 -7.37 7.79
N ILE A 78 -10.48 -7.18 6.49
CA ILE A 78 -11.53 -7.17 5.48
C ILE A 78 -11.42 -8.49 4.72
N HIS A 79 -12.52 -9.23 4.66
CA HIS A 79 -12.59 -10.51 3.98
C HIS A 79 -13.47 -10.39 2.74
N PRO A 80 -13.22 -11.19 1.69
CA PRO A 80 -14.12 -11.27 0.56
C PRO A 80 -15.47 -11.83 1.02
N GLN A 81 -16.55 -11.33 0.42
CA GLN A 81 -17.84 -11.99 0.52
C GLN A 81 -17.84 -13.15 -0.47
N GLU A 82 -18.17 -14.36 -0.01
CA GLU A 82 -18.54 -15.44 -0.92
C GLU A 82 -19.83 -15.03 -1.62
N LEU A 83 -19.82 -15.09 -2.96
CA LEU A 83 -20.97 -14.79 -3.82
C LEU A 83 -22.06 -15.86 -3.67
#